data_AF-A0AAW3ZJU8-F1
#
_entry.id   AF-A0AAW3ZJU8-F1
#
_cell.length_a   1.000
_cell.length_b   1.000
_cell.length_c   1.000
_cell.angle_alpha   90.00
_cell.angle_beta   90.00
_cell.angle_gamma   90.00
#
_symmetry.space_group_name_H-M   'P 1'
#
loop_
_entity.id
_entity.type
_entity.pdbx_description
1 polymer ?
#
loop_
_entity_poly.entity_id
_entity_poly.type
_entity_poly.pdbx_seq_one_letter_code
_entity_poly.pdbx_strand_id
1 'polypeptide(L)'
;MAKLKSAAKTKRAKSTKQSQAASNKAEALSRSIMDSAQQIWSAGMGAFARAQGEGTKLFESLVKEGSQLEKATRKLAGGKVDVVRDVVESRVGQVKERAADTWDRLEKVFEERVQRSLNRLGVPSKEDLQGLSKRVDQLNAELRKLSNGSKPAVKKAAKPAATKKAVRKTAAAAPVSDATE
;
A
#
# COMPACT_ATOMS: atom_id res chain seq x y z
N MET A 1 1.21 -62.85 -68.64
CA MET A 1 1.48 -62.03 -67.43
C MET A 1 1.91 -60.58 -67.77
N ALA A 2 1.25 -59.88 -68.69
CA ALA A 2 1.73 -58.56 -69.18
C ALA A 2 0.97 -57.33 -68.64
N LYS A 3 -0.13 -57.50 -67.88
CA LYS A 3 -1.00 -56.38 -67.49
C LYS A 3 -0.68 -55.72 -66.14
N LEU A 4 0.20 -56.27 -65.30
CA LEU A 4 0.56 -55.67 -64.00
C LEU A 4 1.77 -54.72 -64.04
N LYS A 5 2.67 -54.84 -65.02
CA LYS A 5 3.93 -54.05 -65.04
C LYS A 5 3.75 -52.62 -65.60
N SER A 6 2.71 -52.39 -66.42
CA SER A 6 2.40 -51.08 -67.01
C SER A 6 1.75 -50.11 -66.02
N ALA A 7 0.82 -50.59 -65.18
CA ALA A 7 0.12 -49.76 -64.19
C ALA A 7 1.05 -49.19 -63.10
N ALA A 8 2.10 -49.93 -62.71
CA ALA A 8 3.09 -49.47 -61.73
C ALA A 8 4.00 -48.36 -62.27
N LYS A 9 4.38 -48.43 -63.57
CA LYS A 9 5.26 -47.42 -64.20
C LYS A 9 4.53 -46.09 -64.41
N THR A 10 3.25 -46.14 -64.79
CA THR A 10 2.42 -44.93 -64.97
C THR A 10 2.06 -44.28 -63.63
N LYS A 11 1.79 -45.06 -62.57
CA LYS A 11 1.57 -44.52 -61.22
C LYS A 11 2.83 -43.83 -60.65
N ARG A 12 4.02 -44.41 -60.85
CA ARG A 12 5.29 -43.85 -60.37
C ARG A 12 5.70 -42.57 -61.12
N ALA A 13 5.46 -42.50 -62.43
CA ALA A 13 5.69 -41.29 -63.21
C ALA A 13 4.71 -40.15 -62.85
N LYS A 14 3.46 -40.49 -62.52
CA LYS A 14 2.46 -39.51 -62.04
C LYS A 14 2.79 -39.00 -60.64
N SER A 15 3.27 -39.85 -59.73
CA SER A 15 3.68 -39.42 -58.38
C SER A 15 4.91 -38.52 -58.40
N THR A 16 5.89 -38.79 -59.27
CA THR A 16 7.08 -37.92 -59.42
C THR A 16 6.73 -36.56 -60.02
N LYS A 17 5.86 -36.49 -61.04
CA LYS A 17 5.37 -35.20 -61.55
C LYS A 17 4.56 -34.43 -60.52
N GLN A 18 3.78 -35.12 -59.68
CA GLN A 18 2.98 -34.50 -58.64
C GLN A 18 3.86 -33.97 -57.49
N SER A 19 4.93 -34.68 -57.11
CA SER A 19 5.89 -34.18 -56.12
C SER A 19 6.69 -32.99 -56.63
N GLN A 20 7.04 -32.98 -57.93
CA GLN A 20 7.75 -31.86 -58.54
C GLN A 20 6.86 -30.62 -58.69
N ALA A 21 5.59 -30.80 -59.06
CA ALA A 21 4.62 -29.70 -59.09
C ALA A 21 4.34 -29.14 -57.69
N ALA A 22 4.30 -29.99 -56.66
CA ALA A 22 4.17 -29.56 -55.27
C ALA A 22 5.39 -28.79 -54.78
N SER A 23 6.60 -29.23 -55.13
CA SER A 23 7.86 -28.55 -54.80
C SER A 23 7.93 -27.15 -55.44
N ASN A 24 7.61 -27.04 -56.74
CA ASN A 24 7.64 -25.76 -57.43
C ASN A 24 6.59 -24.78 -56.88
N LYS A 25 5.43 -25.29 -56.44
CA LYS A 25 4.39 -24.47 -55.82
C LYS A 25 4.79 -24.01 -54.41
N ALA A 26 5.50 -24.85 -53.66
CA ALA A 26 6.08 -24.48 -52.36
C ALA A 26 7.18 -23.42 -52.49
N GLU A 27 8.07 -23.54 -53.49
CA GLU A 27 9.10 -22.54 -53.76
C GLU A 27 8.50 -21.19 -54.19
N ALA A 28 7.47 -21.19 -55.03
CA ALA A 28 6.76 -19.99 -55.42
C ALA A 28 6.07 -19.31 -54.21
N LEU A 29 5.49 -20.11 -53.30
CA LEU A 29 4.88 -19.61 -52.08
C LEU A 29 5.93 -19.01 -51.14
N SER A 30 7.05 -19.69 -50.93
CA SER A 30 8.17 -19.19 -50.10
C SER A 30 8.73 -17.87 -50.63
N ARG A 31 8.85 -17.72 -51.95
CA ARG A 31 9.27 -16.45 -52.58
C ARG A 31 8.26 -15.34 -52.32
N SER A 32 6.96 -15.61 -52.49
CA SER A 32 5.92 -14.61 -52.22
C SER A 32 5.87 -14.16 -50.75
N ILE A 33 6.16 -15.08 -49.81
CA ILE A 33 6.25 -14.78 -48.38
C ILE A 33 7.49 -13.92 -48.10
N MET A 34 8.63 -14.24 -48.72
CA MET A 34 9.86 -13.46 -48.58
C MET A 34 9.72 -12.05 -49.15
N ASP A 35 9.10 -11.90 -50.33
CA ASP A 35 8.81 -10.60 -50.94
C ASP A 35 7.87 -9.76 -50.07
N SER A 36 6.82 -10.38 -49.51
CA SER A 36 5.90 -9.72 -48.57
C SER A 36 6.61 -9.30 -47.28
N ALA A 37 7.43 -10.19 -46.70
CA ALA A 37 8.20 -9.88 -45.50
C ALA A 37 9.19 -8.73 -45.73
N GLN A 38 9.82 -8.67 -46.91
CA GLN A 38 10.72 -7.59 -47.28
C GLN A 38 9.99 -6.27 -47.49
N GLN A 39 8.77 -6.30 -48.04
CA GLN A 39 7.90 -5.12 -48.15
C GLN A 39 7.45 -4.63 -46.78
N ILE A 40 7.01 -5.53 -45.90
CA ILE A 40 6.59 -5.20 -44.53
C ILE A 40 7.78 -4.62 -43.75
N TRP A 41 8.97 -5.21 -43.89
CA TRP A 41 10.17 -4.71 -43.23
C TRP A 41 10.58 -3.32 -43.75
N SER A 42 10.55 -3.12 -45.07
CA SER A 42 10.87 -1.82 -45.68
C SER A 42 9.86 -0.74 -45.30
N ALA A 43 8.56 -1.08 -45.25
CA ALA A 43 7.51 -0.18 -44.79
C ALA A 43 7.65 0.13 -43.29
N GLY A 44 8.02 -0.86 -42.48
CA GLY A 44 8.31 -0.69 -41.06
C GLY A 44 9.48 0.27 -40.82
N MET A 45 10.60 0.10 -41.53
CA MET A 45 11.75 1.01 -41.44
C MET A 45 11.44 2.41 -41.98
N GLY A 46 10.65 2.52 -43.06
CA GLY A 46 10.22 3.82 -43.60
C GLY A 46 9.29 4.58 -42.66
N ALA A 47 8.33 3.90 -42.02
CA ALA A 47 7.45 4.48 -41.03
C ALA A 47 8.21 4.89 -39.75
N PHE A 48 9.18 4.08 -39.31
CA PHE A 48 10.04 4.41 -38.18
C PHE A 48 10.91 5.64 -38.46
N ALA A 49 11.53 5.71 -39.65
CA ALA A 49 12.29 6.90 -40.08
C ALA A 49 11.40 8.15 -40.16
N ARG A 50 10.14 8.01 -40.62
CA ARG A 50 9.17 9.11 -40.65
C ARG A 50 8.76 9.56 -39.25
N ALA A 51 8.54 8.62 -38.32
CA ALA A 51 8.24 8.91 -36.93
C ALA A 51 9.41 9.57 -36.19
N GLN A 52 10.67 9.27 -36.53
CA GLN A 52 11.83 10.00 -36.00
C GLN A 52 11.86 11.47 -36.48
N GLY A 53 11.55 11.71 -37.76
CA GLY A 53 11.46 13.05 -38.32
C GLY A 53 10.28 13.87 -37.78
N GLU A 54 9.13 13.25 -37.57
CA GLU A 54 7.94 13.90 -37.01
C GLU A 54 8.01 14.02 -35.46
N GLY A 55 8.71 13.10 -34.79
CA GLY A 55 8.90 13.12 -33.34
C GLY A 55 9.68 14.33 -32.84
N THR A 56 10.69 14.79 -33.59
CA THR A 56 11.45 16.00 -33.24
C THR A 56 10.57 17.25 -33.30
N LYS A 57 9.66 17.34 -34.28
CA LYS A 57 8.71 18.47 -34.40
C LYS A 57 7.68 18.47 -33.28
N LEU A 58 7.18 17.29 -32.90
CA LEU A 58 6.29 17.16 -31.74
C LEU A 58 7.00 17.55 -30.44
N PHE A 59 8.26 17.13 -30.27
CA PHE A 59 9.08 17.54 -29.14
C PHE A 59 9.30 19.06 -29.12
N GLU A 60 9.67 19.67 -30.24
CA GLU A 60 9.81 21.13 -30.35
C GLU A 60 8.49 21.86 -30.06
N SER A 61 7.35 21.33 -30.51
CA SER A 61 6.02 21.88 -30.19
C SER A 61 5.73 21.79 -28.69
N LEU A 62 5.99 20.63 -28.08
CA LEU A 62 5.81 20.43 -26.63
C LEU A 62 6.75 21.32 -25.82
N VAL A 63 8.00 21.51 -26.24
CA VAL A 63 8.95 22.43 -25.59
C VAL A 63 8.47 23.87 -25.74
N LYS A 64 7.98 24.26 -26.92
CA LYS A 64 7.43 25.61 -27.14
C LYS A 64 6.19 25.86 -26.29
N GLU A 65 5.27 24.90 -26.22
CA GLU A 65 4.09 24.94 -25.35
C GLU A 65 4.49 24.97 -23.87
N GLY A 66 5.44 24.14 -23.45
CA GLY A 66 5.99 24.14 -22.09
C GLY A 66 6.62 25.48 -21.72
N SER A 67 7.39 26.10 -22.63
CA SER A 67 7.95 27.43 -22.42
C SER A 67 6.90 28.54 -22.34
N GLN A 68 5.80 28.41 -23.10
CA GLN A 68 4.67 29.34 -23.05
C GLN A 68 3.88 29.15 -21.74
N LEU A 69 3.67 27.90 -21.32
CA LEU A 69 3.04 27.55 -20.06
C LEU A 69 3.89 28.04 -18.88
N GLU A 70 5.21 27.90 -18.91
CA GLU A 70 6.10 28.43 -17.88
C GLU A 70 6.04 29.96 -17.84
N LYS A 71 6.08 30.65 -18.99
CA LYS A 71 5.94 32.11 -19.06
C LYS A 71 4.57 32.58 -18.57
N ALA A 72 3.51 31.89 -18.95
CA ALA A 72 2.15 32.17 -18.49
C ALA A 72 2.03 31.93 -16.98
N THR A 73 2.56 30.81 -16.49
CA THR A 73 2.60 30.46 -15.06
C THR A 73 3.45 31.44 -14.29
N ARG A 74 4.59 31.90 -14.81
CA ARG A 74 5.46 32.90 -14.17
C ARG A 74 4.81 34.28 -14.14
N LYS A 75 4.07 34.67 -15.18
CA LYS A 75 3.27 35.91 -15.21
C LYS A 75 2.08 35.83 -14.26
N LEU A 76 1.40 34.68 -14.19
CA LEU A 76 0.31 34.44 -13.26
C LEU A 76 0.83 34.36 -11.81
N ALA A 77 2.00 33.74 -11.63
CA ALA A 77 2.70 33.64 -10.37
C ALA A 77 3.30 34.98 -9.91
N GLY A 78 3.55 35.92 -10.83
CA GLY A 78 4.01 37.26 -10.49
C GLY A 78 2.92 38.19 -9.96
N GLY A 79 1.64 37.86 -10.12
CA GLY A 79 0.54 38.79 -9.79
C GLY A 79 -0.74 38.20 -9.20
N LYS A 80 -0.89 36.87 -9.12
CA LYS A 80 -2.10 36.20 -8.59
C LYS A 80 -1.81 35.09 -7.58
N VAL A 81 -0.57 34.96 -7.10
CA VAL A 81 -0.18 33.87 -6.20
C VAL A 81 -0.93 33.94 -4.89
N ASP A 82 -1.09 35.10 -4.29
CA ASP A 82 -1.71 35.16 -2.96
C ASP A 82 -3.18 34.70 -3.00
N VAL A 83 -3.95 35.11 -4.02
CA VAL A 83 -5.35 34.69 -4.17
C VAL A 83 -5.47 33.21 -4.52
N VAL A 84 -4.62 32.69 -5.41
CA VAL A 84 -4.64 31.26 -5.79
C VAL A 84 -4.10 30.40 -4.64
N ARG A 85 -3.09 30.88 -3.92
CA ARG A 85 -2.52 30.24 -2.74
C ARG A 85 -3.57 30.16 -1.64
N ASP A 86 -4.29 31.23 -1.33
CA ASP A 86 -5.35 31.19 -0.31
C ASP A 86 -6.46 30.20 -0.65
N VAL A 87 -6.86 30.11 -1.93
CA VAL A 87 -7.85 29.13 -2.40
C VAL A 87 -7.32 27.70 -2.33
N VAL A 88 -6.06 27.49 -2.70
CA VAL A 88 -5.41 26.17 -2.64
C VAL A 88 -5.17 25.75 -1.19
N GLU A 89 -4.67 26.63 -0.33
CA GLU A 89 -4.46 26.42 1.11
C GLU A 89 -5.79 26.07 1.78
N SER A 90 -6.87 26.79 1.45
CA SER A 90 -8.23 26.50 1.96
C SER A 90 -8.75 25.13 1.49
N ARG A 91 -8.56 24.79 0.21
CA ARG A 91 -8.97 23.47 -0.32
C ARG A 91 -8.11 22.34 0.24
N VAL A 92 -6.80 22.54 0.38
CA VAL A 92 -5.88 21.56 0.96
C VAL A 92 -6.20 21.36 2.44
N GLY A 93 -6.56 22.41 3.19
CA GLY A 93 -7.05 22.29 4.56
C GLY A 93 -8.29 21.40 4.67
N GLN A 94 -9.31 21.65 3.85
CA GLN A 94 -10.54 20.85 3.84
C GLN A 94 -10.32 19.40 3.37
N VAL A 95 -9.42 19.17 2.41
CA VAL A 95 -9.06 17.83 1.95
C VAL A 95 -8.22 17.12 3.01
N LYS A 96 -7.31 17.80 3.69
CA LYS A 96 -6.48 17.23 4.76
C LYS A 96 -7.33 16.82 5.97
N GLU A 97 -8.32 17.62 6.34
CA GLU A 97 -9.25 17.29 7.43
C GLU A 97 -10.09 16.04 7.09
N ARG A 98 -10.72 16.01 5.90
CA ARG A 98 -11.44 14.81 5.45
C ARG A 98 -10.53 13.60 5.23
N ALA A 99 -9.32 13.82 4.76
CA ALA A 99 -8.33 12.79 4.57
C ALA A 99 -7.87 12.24 5.93
N ALA A 100 -7.71 13.08 6.95
CA ALA A 100 -7.36 12.66 8.31
C ALA A 100 -8.42 11.75 8.92
N ASP A 101 -9.71 12.08 8.78
CA ASP A 101 -10.80 11.20 9.20
C ASP A 101 -10.80 9.85 8.47
N THR A 102 -10.55 9.86 7.15
CA THR A 102 -10.41 8.60 6.40
C THR A 102 -9.12 7.84 6.75
N TRP A 103 -8.07 8.55 7.13
CA TRP A 103 -6.79 7.98 7.53
C TRP A 103 -6.89 7.30 8.90
N ASP A 104 -7.57 7.91 9.86
CA ASP A 104 -7.88 7.30 11.16
C ASP A 104 -8.70 6.00 11.00
N ARG A 105 -9.66 5.98 10.06
CA ARG A 105 -10.40 4.76 9.70
C ARG A 105 -9.50 3.70 9.06
N LEU A 106 -8.57 4.11 8.20
CA LEU A 106 -7.59 3.19 7.61
C LEU A 106 -6.62 2.65 8.65
N GLU A 107 -6.21 3.45 9.62
CA GLU A 107 -5.37 3.03 10.74
C GLU A 107 -6.08 1.95 11.57
N LYS A 108 -7.36 2.14 11.88
CA LYS A 108 -8.18 1.12 12.56
C LYS A 108 -8.29 -0.19 11.77
N VAL A 109 -8.55 -0.12 10.46
CA VAL A 109 -8.64 -1.33 9.61
C VAL A 109 -7.28 -1.99 9.43
N PHE A 110 -6.21 -1.20 9.32
CA PHE A 110 -4.86 -1.71 9.27
C PHE A 110 -4.49 -2.42 10.56
N GLU A 111 -4.78 -1.83 11.72
CA GLU A 111 -4.53 -2.46 13.01
C GLU A 111 -5.34 -3.75 13.17
N GLU A 112 -6.63 -3.78 12.82
CA GLU A 112 -7.43 -5.01 12.82
C GLU A 112 -6.84 -6.09 11.89
N ARG A 113 -6.32 -5.69 10.73
CA ARG A 113 -5.72 -6.62 9.76
C ARG A 113 -4.35 -7.11 10.20
N VAL A 114 -3.55 -6.26 10.85
CA VAL A 114 -2.26 -6.60 11.44
C VAL A 114 -2.47 -7.54 12.62
N GLN A 115 -3.39 -7.22 13.53
CA GLN A 115 -3.79 -8.09 14.65
C GLN A 115 -4.28 -9.44 14.14
N ARG A 116 -5.16 -9.48 13.12
CA ARG A 116 -5.65 -10.75 12.54
C ARG A 116 -4.52 -11.57 11.91
N SER A 117 -3.54 -10.92 11.29
CA SER A 117 -2.35 -11.59 10.72
C SER A 117 -1.40 -12.12 11.81
N LEU A 118 -1.18 -11.34 12.86
CA LEU A 118 -0.35 -11.72 14.02
C LEU A 118 -0.98 -12.86 14.82
N ASN A 119 -2.29 -12.82 15.06
CA ASN A 119 -3.02 -13.90 15.73
C ASN A 119 -2.96 -15.21 14.93
N ARG A 120 -3.00 -15.13 13.58
CA ARG A 120 -2.80 -16.30 12.70
C ARG A 120 -1.38 -16.87 12.76
N LEU A 121 -0.38 -16.04 13.07
CA LEU A 121 1.00 -16.44 13.28
C LEU A 121 1.27 -16.89 14.74
N GLY A 122 0.24 -16.91 15.60
CA GLY A 122 0.35 -17.36 16.98
C GLY A 122 0.95 -16.32 17.93
N VAL A 123 1.04 -15.06 17.52
CA VAL A 123 1.50 -13.96 18.38
C VAL A 123 0.32 -13.51 19.26
N PRO A 124 0.42 -13.61 20.60
CA PRO A 124 -0.66 -13.19 21.51
C PRO A 124 -0.91 -11.68 21.45
N SER A 125 -2.17 -11.26 21.56
CA SER A 125 -2.55 -9.85 21.56
C SER A 125 -2.22 -9.16 22.89
N LYS A 126 -2.22 -7.82 22.90
CA LYS A 126 -2.01 -7.03 24.14
C LYS A 126 -3.11 -7.31 25.17
N GLU A 127 -4.34 -7.48 24.70
CA GLU A 127 -5.52 -7.73 25.52
C GLU A 127 -5.41 -9.09 26.22
N ASP A 128 -4.90 -10.11 25.51
CA ASP A 128 -4.66 -11.44 26.08
C ASP A 128 -3.60 -11.40 27.19
N LEU A 129 -2.50 -10.66 26.97
CA LEU A 129 -1.45 -10.47 27.98
C LEU A 129 -1.98 -9.76 29.23
N GLN A 130 -2.83 -8.74 29.05
CA GLN A 130 -3.46 -8.03 30.17
C GLN A 130 -4.44 -8.93 30.93
N GLY A 131 -5.25 -9.71 30.21
CA GLY A 131 -6.17 -10.69 30.81
C GLY A 131 -5.42 -11.75 31.62
N LEU A 132 -4.30 -12.25 31.10
CA LEU A 132 -3.45 -13.20 31.79
C LEU A 132 -2.78 -12.58 33.03
N SER A 133 -2.27 -11.35 32.93
CA SER A 133 -1.70 -10.61 34.06
C SER A 133 -2.71 -10.49 35.20
N LYS A 134 -3.95 -10.08 34.90
CA LYS A 134 -5.02 -9.96 35.91
C LYS A 134 -5.33 -11.30 36.58
N ARG A 135 -5.36 -12.40 35.83
CA ARG A 135 -5.56 -13.75 36.39
C ARG A 135 -4.41 -14.15 37.30
N VAL A 136 -3.16 -13.87 36.90
CA VAL A 136 -1.97 -14.11 37.73
C VAL A 136 -2.02 -13.31 39.02
N ASP A 137 -2.45 -12.05 38.97
CA ASP A 137 -2.61 -11.21 40.16
C ASP A 137 -3.69 -11.76 41.11
N GLN A 138 -4.82 -12.23 40.58
CA GLN A 138 -5.87 -12.87 41.35
C GLN A 138 -5.39 -14.17 42.01
N LEU A 139 -4.74 -15.05 41.25
CA LEU A 139 -4.15 -16.28 41.75
C LEU A 139 -3.08 -16.02 42.83
N ASN A 140 -2.23 -15.00 42.63
CA ASN A 140 -1.26 -14.57 43.63
C ASN A 140 -1.96 -14.04 44.90
N ALA A 141 -3.06 -13.31 44.76
CA ALA A 141 -3.83 -12.84 45.90
C ALA A 141 -4.48 -13.99 46.67
N GLU A 142 -5.02 -15.00 45.98
CA GLU A 142 -5.58 -16.22 46.59
C GLU A 142 -4.50 -17.08 47.25
N LEU A 143 -3.35 -17.27 46.61
CA LEU A 143 -2.20 -17.98 47.18
C LEU A 143 -1.68 -17.28 48.43
N ARG A 144 -1.59 -15.94 48.43
CA ARG A 144 -1.23 -15.16 49.62
C ARG A 144 -2.25 -15.32 50.75
N LYS A 145 -3.54 -15.36 50.43
CA LYS A 145 -4.60 -15.62 51.42
C LYS A 145 -4.47 -17.03 52.01
N LEU A 146 -4.20 -18.03 51.18
CA LEU A 146 -4.04 -19.42 51.63
C LEU A 146 -2.71 -19.64 52.40
N SER A 147 -1.63 -19.00 51.96
CA SER A 147 -0.31 -19.01 52.62
C SER A 147 -0.35 -18.28 53.98
N ASN A 148 -1.09 -17.18 54.08
CA ASN A 148 -1.35 -16.52 55.37
C ASN A 148 -2.25 -17.34 56.31
N GLY A 149 -2.93 -18.37 55.80
CA GLY A 149 -3.64 -19.36 56.61
C GLY A 149 -2.71 -20.40 57.28
N SER A 150 -1.42 -20.47 56.89
CA SER A 150 -0.43 -21.40 57.44
C SER A 150 0.61 -20.73 58.36
N LYS A 151 0.38 -19.48 58.77
CA LYS A 151 1.23 -18.80 59.75
C LYS A 151 0.62 -19.00 61.15
N PRO A 152 1.28 -19.71 62.10
CA PRO A 152 0.79 -19.78 63.47
C PRO A 152 1.10 -18.43 64.14
N ALA A 153 0.18 -17.48 64.00
CA ALA A 153 0.24 -16.21 64.70
C ALA A 153 -0.49 -16.35 66.04
N VAL A 154 0.34 -16.52 67.06
CA VAL A 154 0.07 -16.55 68.50
C VAL A 154 -1.00 -15.53 68.93
N LYS A 155 -1.95 -16.02 69.75
CA LYS A 155 -2.95 -15.25 70.51
C LYS A 155 -2.30 -14.26 71.49
N LYS A 156 -2.67 -12.98 71.43
CA LYS A 156 -2.86 -12.04 72.57
C LYS A 156 -3.12 -10.63 72.02
N ALA A 157 -3.94 -9.74 72.56
CA ALA A 157 -5.13 -9.77 73.40
C ALA A 157 -5.78 -8.38 73.28
N ALA A 158 -7.11 -8.36 73.41
CA ALA A 158 -8.01 -7.29 73.85
C ALA A 158 -7.57 -5.81 73.93
N LYS A 159 -8.37 -4.98 73.25
CA LYS A 159 -8.77 -3.57 73.51
C LYS A 159 -9.08 -3.27 75.00
N PRO A 160 -9.10 -2.01 75.51
CA PRO A 160 -9.95 -0.94 74.96
C PRO A 160 -9.48 0.54 75.11
N ALA A 161 -10.33 1.42 74.57
CA ALA A 161 -10.24 2.86 74.51
C ALA A 161 -10.68 3.58 75.80
N ALA A 162 -10.14 4.79 76.03
CA ALA A 162 -10.81 6.02 76.54
C ALA A 162 -9.70 7.00 77.00
N THR A 163 -9.71 8.29 76.66
CA THR A 163 -10.53 9.29 77.35
C THR A 163 -10.41 10.67 76.70
N LYS A 164 -11.52 11.42 76.76
CA LYS A 164 -11.68 12.83 76.39
C LYS A 164 -11.10 13.76 77.47
N LYS A 165 -10.59 14.94 77.08
CA LYS A 165 -10.62 16.24 77.82
C LYS A 165 -10.24 17.33 76.80
N ALA A 166 -11.14 18.21 76.32
CA ALA A 166 -11.78 19.35 76.97
C ALA A 166 -10.82 20.53 77.28
N VAL A 167 -10.89 21.54 76.40
CA VAL A 167 -10.91 23.01 76.63
C VAL A 167 -9.66 23.68 77.21
N ARG A 168 -9.01 24.55 76.41
CA ARG A 168 -8.96 26.00 76.71
C ARG A 168 -8.69 26.86 75.47
N LYS A 169 -9.58 27.85 75.32
CA LYS A 169 -9.63 28.96 74.38
C LYS A 169 -8.63 30.06 74.79
N THR A 170 -7.95 30.65 73.81
CA THR A 170 -7.60 32.07 73.64
C THR A 170 -6.80 32.14 72.32
N ALA A 171 -7.40 32.61 71.22
CA ALA A 171 -7.38 34.01 70.75
C ALA A 171 -5.95 34.51 70.49
N ALA A 172 -5.56 35.14 69.39
CA ALA A 172 -6.14 35.47 68.09
C ALA A 172 -4.97 36.17 67.35
N ALA A 173 -4.74 35.92 66.05
CA ALA A 173 -4.21 36.90 65.07
C ALA A 173 -3.77 36.20 63.78
N ALA A 174 -4.62 36.30 62.75
CA ALA A 174 -4.32 36.31 61.33
C ALA A 174 -5.60 36.82 60.63
N PRO A 175 -5.62 37.24 59.36
CA PRO A 175 -4.53 37.37 58.35
C PRO A 175 -4.51 38.84 57.82
N VAL A 176 -3.78 39.29 56.80
CA VAL A 176 -3.79 39.00 55.36
C VAL A 176 -2.72 39.91 54.71
N SER A 177 -1.78 39.38 53.92
CA SER A 177 -1.75 39.32 52.43
C SER A 177 -1.21 40.59 51.75
N ASP A 178 -0.11 40.46 51.00
CA ASP A 178 0.00 40.72 49.52
C ASP A 178 1.49 40.65 49.10
N ALA A 179 1.88 39.77 48.17
CA ALA A 179 2.19 40.01 46.74
C ALA A 179 3.70 40.11 46.48
N THR A 180 4.31 39.16 45.76
CA THR A 180 4.52 39.15 44.30
C THR A 180 5.47 40.26 43.82
N GLU A 181 6.75 39.92 43.66
CA GLU A 181 7.61 40.25 42.51
C GLU A 181 8.68 39.17 42.36
#